data_AF-A0A1A1ZK23-F1
#
_entry.id   AF-A0A1A1ZK23-F1
#
_cell.length_a   1.000
_cell.length_b   1.000
_cell.length_c   1.000
_cell.angle_alpha   90.00
_cell.angle_beta   90.00
_cell.angle_gamma   90.00
#
_symmetry.space_group_name_H-M   'P 1'
#
loop_
_entity.id
_entity.type
_entity.pdbx_description
1 polymer ?
#
loop_
_entity_poly.entity_id
_entity_poly.type
_entity_poly.pdbx_seq_one_letter_code
_entity_poly.pdbx_strand_id
1 'polypeptide(L)'
;MSAPSLLGDEDWRDALKELSERISNNEADSIEARWEFGRVLLKQRGRNKQLPDGVLKEVVKTHGISRREVQYRMKFADKFTTEDEVRNALHTYGGSWRRICSKALPAEPKKPKSKFAEKFSRRLARMVNDAGVVENLLRDAEFPRYVDELREEWRDDERNEHCHARPGIRFAQHVITSAINRAHDELTADQGRLFEGETP
;
A
#
# COMPACT_ATOMS: atom_id res chain seq x y z
N MET A 1 -23.42 -44.65 38.23
CA MET A 1 -22.11 -44.25 38.74
C MET A 1 -21.78 -42.89 38.15
N SER A 2 -21.96 -41.81 38.90
CA SER A 2 -21.59 -40.46 38.45
C SER A 2 -20.08 -40.32 38.48
N ALA A 3 -19.48 -39.88 37.37
CA ALA A 3 -18.05 -39.61 37.31
C ALA A 3 -17.69 -38.54 38.36
N PRO A 4 -16.56 -38.67 39.08
CA PRO A 4 -16.11 -37.63 39.97
C PRO A 4 -15.80 -36.39 39.13
N SER A 5 -16.53 -35.29 39.37
CA SER A 5 -16.14 -33.98 38.86
C SER A 5 -14.80 -33.64 39.50
N LEU A 6 -13.73 -33.64 38.70
CA LEU A 6 -12.35 -33.52 39.19
C LEU A 6 -12.03 -32.14 39.81
N LEU A 7 -12.93 -31.17 39.69
CA LEU A 7 -12.90 -29.86 40.35
C LEU A 7 -14.35 -29.46 40.65
N GLY A 8 -14.61 -28.75 41.75
CA GLY A 8 -15.91 -28.13 41.97
C GLY A 8 -16.22 -27.14 40.84
N ASP A 9 -17.50 -26.96 40.47
CA ASP A 9 -17.92 -26.16 39.30
C ASP A 9 -17.46 -24.68 39.32
N GLU A 10 -16.95 -24.17 40.45
CA GLU A 10 -16.37 -22.83 40.58
C GLU A 10 -14.82 -22.81 40.55
N ASP A 11 -14.15 -23.89 40.98
CA ASP A 11 -12.68 -23.96 41.17
C ASP A 11 -11.91 -23.89 39.84
N TRP A 12 -12.47 -24.48 38.78
CA TRP A 12 -11.86 -24.40 37.45
C TRP A 12 -11.93 -23.00 36.82
N ARG A 13 -12.91 -22.16 37.20
CA ARG A 13 -13.05 -20.80 36.67
C ARG A 13 -11.97 -19.88 37.21
N ASP A 14 -11.68 -19.99 38.50
CA ASP A 14 -10.62 -19.23 39.14
C ASP A 14 -9.24 -19.65 38.63
N ALA A 15 -9.00 -20.96 38.46
CA ALA A 15 -7.78 -21.47 37.84
C ALA A 15 -7.57 -20.95 36.41
N LEU A 16 -8.63 -20.92 35.58
CA LEU A 16 -8.54 -20.36 34.22
C LEU A 16 -8.29 -18.85 34.23
N LYS A 17 -8.88 -18.12 35.17
CA LYS A 17 -8.63 -16.69 35.33
C LYS A 17 -7.16 -16.43 35.67
N GLU A 18 -6.60 -17.15 36.65
CA GLU A 18 -5.19 -17.02 37.03
C GLU A 18 -4.25 -17.36 35.86
N LEU A 19 -4.53 -18.45 35.14
CA LEU A 19 -3.75 -18.83 33.95
C LEU A 19 -3.84 -17.75 32.86
N SER A 20 -5.01 -17.17 32.65
CA SER A 20 -5.22 -16.09 31.69
C SER A 20 -4.44 -14.83 32.08
N GLU A 21 -4.44 -14.45 33.36
CA GLU A 21 -3.68 -13.31 33.87
C GLU A 21 -2.17 -13.55 33.69
N ARG A 22 -1.67 -14.75 33.99
CA ARG A 22 -0.27 -15.13 33.77
C ARG A 22 0.14 -15.10 32.30
N ILE A 23 -0.72 -15.58 31.40
CA ILE A 23 -0.47 -15.51 29.95
C ILE A 23 -0.42 -14.05 29.50
N SER A 24 -1.36 -13.22 29.96
CA SER A 24 -1.41 -11.79 29.62
C SER A 24 -0.18 -11.03 30.12
N ASN A 25 0.24 -11.28 31.36
CA ASN A 25 1.43 -10.65 31.94
C ASN A 25 2.70 -11.07 31.18
N ASN A 26 2.83 -12.35 30.83
CA ASN A 26 3.94 -12.82 30.00
C ASN A 26 3.98 -12.13 28.62
N GLU A 27 2.84 -11.79 28.03
CA GLU A 27 2.81 -11.06 26.76
C GLU A 27 3.27 -9.60 26.91
N ALA A 28 2.85 -8.93 28.00
CA ALA A 28 3.29 -7.60 28.35
C ALA A 28 4.82 -7.55 28.57
N ASP A 29 5.35 -8.41 29.45
CA ASP A 29 6.78 -8.53 29.73
C ASP A 29 7.58 -8.82 28.45
N SER A 30 7.03 -9.70 27.60
CA SER A 30 7.66 -10.04 26.32
C SER A 30 7.73 -8.84 25.38
N ILE A 31 6.74 -7.93 25.40
CA ILE A 31 6.73 -6.72 24.57
C ILE A 31 7.67 -5.65 25.14
N GLU A 32 7.73 -5.49 26.46
CA GLU A 32 8.70 -4.61 27.13
C GLU A 32 10.14 -5.06 26.83
N ALA A 33 10.44 -6.35 26.95
CA ALA A 33 11.75 -6.89 26.58
C ALA A 33 12.11 -6.63 25.10
N ARG A 34 11.13 -6.69 24.18
CA ARG A 34 11.34 -6.34 22.77
C ARG A 34 11.66 -4.86 22.59
N TRP A 35 11.03 -3.98 23.37
CA TRP A 35 11.30 -2.55 23.38
C TRP A 35 12.70 -2.24 23.90
N GLU A 36 13.08 -2.80 25.05
CA GLU A 36 14.42 -2.63 25.62
C GLU A 36 15.52 -3.13 24.68
N PHE A 37 15.30 -4.28 24.05
CA PHE A 37 16.19 -4.81 23.02
C PHE A 37 16.40 -3.81 21.88
N GLY A 38 15.31 -3.19 21.41
CA GLY A 38 15.37 -2.12 20.42
C GLY A 38 16.17 -0.91 20.91
N ARG A 39 15.97 -0.48 22.16
CA ARG A 39 16.71 0.64 22.78
C ARG A 39 18.21 0.39 22.82
N VAL A 40 18.64 -0.83 23.17
CA VAL A 40 20.06 -1.20 23.16
C VAL A 40 20.65 -1.08 21.76
N LEU A 41 19.95 -1.57 20.74
CA LEU A 41 20.39 -1.44 19.34
C LEU A 41 20.42 0.01 18.85
N LEU A 42 19.47 0.85 19.28
CA LEU A 42 19.47 2.27 18.95
C LEU A 42 20.66 3.01 19.58
N LYS A 43 21.06 2.64 20.82
CA LYS A 43 22.29 3.15 21.43
C LYS A 43 23.52 2.76 20.61
N GLN A 44 23.59 1.51 20.14
CA GLN A 44 24.69 1.04 19.29
C GLN A 44 24.71 1.72 17.90
N ARG A 45 23.54 2.03 17.35
CA ARG A 45 23.40 2.83 16.11
C ARG A 45 23.93 4.26 16.30
N GLY A 46 23.71 4.85 17.48
CA GLY A 46 24.04 6.24 17.77
C GLY A 46 23.32 7.20 16.82
N ARG A 47 24.06 8.17 16.27
CA ARG A 47 23.53 9.16 15.30
C ARG A 47 23.56 8.67 13.85
N ASN A 48 24.07 7.46 13.61
CA ASN A 48 24.19 6.92 12.25
C ASN A 48 22.82 6.48 11.72
N LYS A 49 22.68 6.45 10.39
CA LYS A 49 21.46 5.94 9.74
C LYS A 49 21.32 4.42 9.86
N GLN A 50 22.42 3.71 10.06
CA GLN A 50 22.49 2.26 10.08
C GLN A 50 23.28 1.77 11.30
N LEU A 51 23.00 0.55 11.74
CA LEU A 51 23.86 -0.14 12.72
C LEU A 51 25.28 -0.28 12.15
N PRO A 52 26.31 -0.33 13.01
CA PRO A 52 27.66 -0.66 12.55
C PRO A 52 27.68 -1.95 11.74
N ASP A 53 28.60 -2.03 10.78
CA ASP A 53 28.67 -3.18 9.88
C ASP A 53 28.85 -4.48 10.68
N GLY A 54 28.23 -5.56 10.23
CA GLY A 54 28.25 -6.86 10.92
C GLY A 54 27.31 -7.00 12.12
N VAL A 55 27.01 -5.93 12.88
CA VAL A 55 26.20 -6.02 14.13
C VAL A 55 24.84 -6.66 13.89
N LEU A 56 24.13 -6.24 12.84
CA LEU A 56 22.83 -6.82 12.51
C LEU A 56 22.92 -8.31 12.16
N LYS A 57 23.99 -8.72 11.49
CA LYS A 57 24.23 -10.12 11.11
C LYS A 57 24.56 -10.96 12.35
N GLU A 58 25.37 -10.42 13.24
CA GLU A 58 25.72 -11.04 14.52
C GLU A 58 24.48 -11.23 15.39
N VAL A 59 23.66 -10.19 15.59
CA VAL A 59 22.41 -10.27 16.36
C VAL A 59 21.47 -11.35 15.83
N VAL A 60 21.28 -11.42 14.51
CA VAL A 60 20.47 -12.46 13.86
C VAL A 60 21.05 -13.86 14.13
N LYS A 61 22.37 -14.02 14.03
CA LYS A 61 23.05 -15.30 14.26
C LYS A 61 22.96 -15.73 15.72
N THR A 62 23.24 -14.83 16.66
CA THR A 62 23.31 -15.12 18.10
C THR A 62 21.94 -15.42 18.70
N HIS A 63 20.90 -14.70 18.30
CA HIS A 63 19.57 -14.83 18.90
C HIS A 63 18.57 -15.63 18.06
N GLY A 64 18.93 -16.05 16.84
CA GLY A 64 18.06 -16.84 15.97
C GLY A 64 16.80 -16.11 15.49
N ILE A 65 16.76 -14.77 15.59
CA ILE A 65 15.62 -13.95 15.16
C ILE A 65 15.80 -13.40 13.76
N SER A 66 14.71 -13.24 13.01
CA SER A 66 14.77 -12.70 11.66
C SER A 66 15.27 -11.24 11.64
N ARG A 67 15.95 -10.85 10.56
CA ARG A 67 16.36 -9.45 10.34
C ARG A 67 15.18 -8.47 10.46
N ARG A 68 14.00 -8.88 9.98
CA ARG A 68 12.78 -8.07 10.02
C ARG A 68 12.29 -7.84 11.45
N GLU A 69 12.35 -8.86 12.30
CA GLU A 69 12.01 -8.73 13.72
C GLU A 69 12.96 -7.75 14.44
N VAL A 70 14.28 -7.82 14.16
CA VAL A 70 15.25 -6.85 14.69
C VAL A 70 14.87 -5.42 14.31
N GLN A 71 14.54 -5.20 13.03
CA GLN A 71 14.11 -3.89 12.53
C GLN A 71 12.82 -3.41 13.21
N TYR A 72 11.85 -4.30 13.44
CA TYR A 72 10.61 -3.94 14.15
C TYR A 72 10.88 -3.56 15.61
N ARG A 73 11.75 -4.28 16.33
CA ARG A 73 12.14 -3.93 17.70
C ARG A 73 12.80 -2.56 17.76
N MET A 74 13.71 -2.27 16.84
CA MET A 74 14.32 -0.93 16.73
C MET A 74 13.27 0.14 16.42
N LYS A 75 12.38 -0.08 15.44
CA LYS A 75 11.29 0.86 15.11
C LYS A 75 10.33 1.07 16.28
N PHE A 76 10.07 0.02 17.05
CA PHE A 76 9.23 0.09 18.24
C PHE A 76 9.86 0.99 19.30
N ALA A 77 11.15 0.78 19.60
CA ALA A 77 11.91 1.60 20.53
C ALA A 77 12.15 3.05 20.07
N ASP A 78 12.18 3.28 18.76
CA ASP A 78 12.33 4.61 18.16
C ASP A 78 11.01 5.38 18.22
N LYS A 79 9.87 4.68 18.05
CA LYS A 79 8.52 5.26 18.08
C LYS A 79 8.01 5.54 19.49
N PHE A 80 8.22 4.60 20.42
CA PHE A 80 7.80 4.72 21.82
C PHE A 80 9.06 4.89 22.64
N THR A 81 9.31 6.11 23.10
CA THR A 81 10.57 6.52 23.72
C THR A 81 10.61 6.28 25.22
N THR A 82 9.43 6.23 25.87
CA THR A 82 9.27 6.03 27.31
C THR A 82 8.49 4.75 27.62
N GLU A 83 8.62 4.26 28.84
CA GLU A 83 7.90 3.07 29.31
C GLU A 83 6.38 3.32 29.34
N ASP A 84 5.94 4.52 29.73
CA ASP A 84 4.52 4.88 29.73
C ASP A 84 3.93 4.85 28.31
N GLU A 85 4.69 5.25 27.29
CA GLU A 85 4.28 5.13 25.89
C GLU A 85 4.13 3.66 25.45
N VAL A 86 4.99 2.76 25.96
CA VAL A 86 4.89 1.32 25.73
C VAL A 86 3.64 0.74 26.42
N ARG A 87 3.40 1.11 27.68
CA ARG A 87 2.19 0.70 28.43
C ARG A 87 0.92 1.18 27.74
N ASN A 88 0.91 2.42 27.26
CA ASN A 88 -0.20 2.97 26.48
C ASN A 88 -0.38 2.23 25.14
N ALA A 89 0.71 1.81 24.48
CA ALA A 89 0.64 1.00 23.27
C ALA A 89 0.06 -0.39 23.56
N LEU A 90 0.46 -1.03 24.66
CA LEU A 90 -0.09 -2.32 25.10
C LEU A 90 -1.60 -2.22 25.29
N HIS A 91 -2.08 -1.20 25.99
CA HIS A 91 -3.52 -0.98 26.18
C HIS A 91 -4.23 -0.71 24.84
N THR A 92 -3.67 0.16 24.00
CA THR A 92 -4.28 0.58 22.72
C THR A 92 -4.38 -0.55 21.69
N TYR A 93 -3.38 -1.43 21.63
CA TYR A 93 -3.30 -2.51 20.64
C TYR A 93 -3.70 -3.88 21.21
N GLY A 94 -4.19 -3.92 22.45
CA GLY A 94 -4.72 -5.10 23.12
C GLY A 94 -3.67 -6.16 23.40
N GLY A 95 -2.49 -5.74 23.89
CA GLY A 95 -1.40 -6.63 24.30
C GLY A 95 -0.71 -7.40 23.17
N SER A 96 -1.14 -7.27 21.91
CA SER A 96 -0.65 -8.14 20.84
C SER A 96 0.51 -7.53 20.05
N TRP A 97 1.68 -8.18 20.08
CA TRP A 97 2.85 -7.76 19.29
C TRP A 97 2.54 -7.65 17.78
N ARG A 98 1.77 -8.61 17.26
CA ARG A 98 1.38 -8.62 15.84
C ARG A 98 0.53 -7.40 15.48
N ARG A 99 -0.40 -7.00 16.35
CA ARG A 99 -1.22 -5.80 16.15
C ARG A 99 -0.40 -4.52 16.23
N ILE A 100 0.55 -4.44 17.17
CA ILE A 100 1.50 -3.32 17.26
C ILE A 100 2.28 -3.20 15.94
N CYS A 101 2.86 -4.31 15.46
CA CYS A 101 3.61 -4.32 14.20
C CYS A 101 2.75 -3.91 13.00
N SER A 102 1.49 -4.35 12.91
CA SER A 102 0.64 -4.05 11.75
C SER A 102 0.02 -2.65 11.79
N LYS A 103 -0.38 -2.16 12.97
CA LYS A 103 -1.13 -0.91 13.14
C LYS A 103 -0.26 0.26 13.57
N ALA A 104 0.69 0.04 14.47
CA ALA A 104 1.55 1.10 14.99
C ALA A 104 2.82 1.28 14.16
N LEU A 105 3.35 0.20 13.58
CA LEU A 105 4.61 0.19 12.83
C LEU A 105 4.38 -0.23 11.37
N PRO A 106 3.47 0.43 10.62
CA PRO A 106 3.19 0.03 9.26
C PRO A 106 4.48 0.00 8.46
N ALA A 107 4.61 -1.03 7.61
CA ALA A 107 5.70 -1.08 6.67
C ALA A 107 5.62 0.18 5.79
N GLU A 108 6.76 0.81 5.53
CA GLU A 108 6.81 1.89 4.54
C GLU A 108 6.20 1.35 3.24
N PRO A 109 5.33 2.14 2.58
CA PRO A 109 4.73 1.72 1.32
C PRO A 109 5.87 1.32 0.39
N LYS A 110 5.82 0.07 -0.10
CA LYS A 110 6.86 -0.43 -1.00
C LYS A 110 6.91 0.52 -2.19
N LYS A 111 8.02 1.24 -2.36
CA LYS A 111 8.25 2.00 -3.60
C LYS A 111 8.08 1.01 -4.76
N PRO A 112 7.33 1.38 -5.82
CA PRO A 112 7.14 0.51 -6.96
C PRO A 112 8.52 0.04 -7.45
N LYS A 113 8.69 -1.28 -7.56
CA LYS A 113 9.97 -1.93 -7.86
C LYS A 113 10.56 -1.50 -9.22
N SER A 114 9.76 -0.84 -10.05
CA SER A 114 10.13 -0.40 -11.38
C SER A 114 9.57 0.99 -11.65
N LYS A 115 10.39 1.86 -12.22
CA LYS A 115 9.94 3.14 -12.79
C LYS A 115 8.82 2.93 -13.82
N PHE A 116 8.82 1.79 -14.51
CA PHE A 116 7.74 1.40 -15.41
C PHE A 116 6.44 1.11 -14.65
N ALA A 117 6.49 0.32 -13.57
CA ALA A 117 5.31 0.05 -12.74
C ALA A 117 4.73 1.33 -12.14
N GLU A 118 5.59 2.29 -11.76
CA GLU A 118 5.18 3.61 -11.28
C GLU A 118 4.52 4.45 -12.38
N LYS A 119 5.14 4.53 -13.56
CA LYS A 119 4.58 5.22 -14.73
C LYS A 119 3.25 4.61 -15.17
N PHE A 120 3.18 3.28 -15.21
CA PHE A 120 1.99 2.53 -15.59
C PHE A 120 0.85 2.72 -14.57
N SER A 121 1.14 2.68 -13.27
CA SER A 121 0.15 2.98 -12.23
C SER A 121 -0.37 4.41 -12.33
N ARG A 122 0.51 5.39 -12.59
CA ARG A 122 0.11 6.78 -12.84
C ARG A 122 -0.71 6.95 -14.12
N ARG A 123 -0.45 6.13 -15.15
CA ARG A 123 -1.22 6.11 -16.40
C ARG A 123 -2.61 5.50 -16.19
N LEU A 124 -2.70 4.37 -15.50
CA LEU A 124 -3.97 3.74 -15.15
C LEU A 124 -4.82 4.65 -14.25
N ALA A 125 -4.23 5.30 -13.25
CA ALA A 125 -4.96 6.25 -12.39
C ALA A 125 -5.53 7.43 -13.19
N ARG A 126 -4.79 7.93 -14.21
CA ARG A 126 -5.30 8.94 -15.14
C ARG A 126 -6.42 8.38 -16.01
N MET A 127 -6.25 7.21 -16.61
CA MET A 127 -7.29 6.58 -17.41
C MET A 127 -8.58 6.29 -16.63
N VAL A 128 -8.47 5.92 -15.35
CA VAL A 128 -9.62 5.71 -14.47
C VAL A 128 -10.31 7.04 -14.13
N ASN A 129 -9.54 8.11 -13.87
CA ASN A 129 -10.10 9.44 -13.68
C ASN A 129 -10.76 9.97 -14.97
N ASP A 130 -10.15 9.75 -16.13
CA ASP A 130 -10.67 10.14 -17.43
C ASP A 130 -11.91 9.31 -17.81
N ALA A 131 -11.94 8.02 -17.45
CA ALA A 131 -13.13 7.19 -17.59
C ALA A 131 -14.27 7.67 -16.67
N GLY A 132 -13.95 8.16 -15.48
CA GLY A 132 -14.92 8.87 -14.63
C GLY A 132 -15.41 10.18 -15.26
N VAL A 133 -14.55 10.90 -16.00
CA VAL A 133 -14.95 12.07 -16.78
C VAL A 133 -15.88 11.67 -17.93
N VAL A 134 -15.60 10.58 -18.64
CA VAL A 134 -16.47 10.04 -19.70
C VAL A 134 -17.79 9.53 -19.10
N GLU A 135 -17.78 8.86 -17.96
CA GLU A 135 -18.99 8.42 -17.27
C GLU A 135 -19.82 9.60 -16.79
N ASN A 136 -19.20 10.67 -16.29
CA ASN A 136 -19.88 11.92 -15.94
C ASN A 136 -20.44 12.63 -17.18
N LEU A 137 -19.72 12.60 -18.31
CA LEU A 137 -20.18 13.13 -19.58
C LEU A 137 -21.39 12.35 -20.12
N LEU A 138 -21.38 11.03 -19.97
CA LEU A 138 -22.49 10.15 -20.36
C LEU A 138 -23.69 10.24 -19.41
N ARG A 139 -23.48 10.69 -18.17
CA ARG A 139 -24.54 10.96 -17.18
C ARG A 139 -25.09 12.39 -17.26
N ASP A 140 -24.49 13.27 -18.07
CA ASP A 140 -25.00 14.62 -18.29
C ASP A 140 -26.33 14.55 -19.08
N ALA A 141 -27.39 15.14 -18.53
CA ALA A 141 -28.72 15.12 -19.12
C ALA A 141 -28.78 15.87 -20.46
N GLU A 142 -27.84 16.78 -20.71
CA GLU A 142 -27.71 17.51 -21.98
C GLU A 142 -26.85 16.76 -23.00
N PHE A 143 -26.14 15.68 -22.61
CA PHE A 143 -25.29 14.91 -23.53
C PHE A 143 -26.06 14.31 -24.72
N PRO A 144 -27.25 13.72 -24.54
CA PRO A 144 -28.08 13.28 -25.67
C PRO A 144 -28.43 14.43 -26.63
N ARG A 145 -28.67 15.63 -26.09
CA ARG A 145 -28.96 16.83 -26.89
C ARG A 145 -27.73 17.26 -27.69
N TYR A 146 -26.53 17.25 -27.12
CA TYR A 146 -25.30 17.53 -27.87
C TYR A 146 -25.04 16.51 -28.99
N VAL A 147 -25.34 15.23 -28.73
CA VAL A 147 -25.23 14.17 -29.75
C VAL A 147 -26.28 14.34 -30.86
N ASP A 148 -27.50 14.76 -30.52
CA ASP A 148 -28.57 15.02 -31.48
C ASP A 148 -28.32 16.31 -32.28
N GLU A 149 -27.82 17.38 -31.67
CA GLU A 149 -27.37 18.60 -32.35
C GLU A 149 -26.26 18.30 -33.36
N LEU A 150 -25.25 17.50 -32.97
CA LEU A 150 -24.20 17.03 -33.89
C LEU A 150 -24.75 16.14 -35.01
N ARG A 151 -25.75 15.30 -34.71
CA ARG A 151 -26.39 14.43 -35.71
C ARG A 151 -27.27 15.21 -36.68
N GLU A 152 -27.93 16.27 -36.24
CA GLU A 152 -28.76 17.15 -37.07
C GLU A 152 -27.88 18.02 -37.98
N GLU A 153 -26.81 18.58 -37.42
CA GLU A 153 -25.74 19.23 -38.18
C GLU A 153 -25.19 18.29 -39.26
N TRP A 154 -24.98 17.00 -38.96
CA TRP A 154 -24.55 15.98 -39.93
C TRP A 154 -25.56 15.69 -41.04
N ARG A 155 -26.87 15.68 -40.74
CA ARG A 155 -27.92 15.42 -41.75
C ARG A 155 -28.10 16.59 -42.72
N ASP A 156 -27.97 17.82 -42.25
CA ASP A 156 -28.00 19.02 -43.10
C ASP A 156 -26.83 19.03 -44.10
N ASP A 157 -25.71 18.56 -43.61
CA ASP A 157 -24.47 18.42 -44.33
C ASP A 157 -24.57 17.35 -45.45
N GLU A 158 -25.20 16.19 -45.21
CA GLU A 158 -25.41 15.13 -46.22
C GLU A 158 -26.31 15.57 -47.38
N ARG A 159 -27.24 16.51 -47.14
CA ARG A 159 -28.13 17.06 -48.16
C ARG A 159 -27.45 18.05 -49.12
N ASN A 160 -26.25 18.51 -48.79
CA ASN A 160 -25.46 19.44 -49.60
C ASN A 160 -24.33 18.71 -50.35
N GLU A 161 -24.67 17.96 -51.40
CA GLU A 161 -23.72 17.13 -52.18
C GLU A 161 -22.63 17.92 -52.94
N HIS A 162 -22.65 19.26 -52.93
CA HIS A 162 -21.71 20.09 -53.70
C HIS A 162 -20.64 20.83 -52.89
N CYS A 163 -20.55 20.62 -51.56
CA CYS A 163 -19.47 21.21 -50.76
C CYS A 163 -18.30 20.24 -50.62
N HIS A 164 -17.32 20.35 -51.52
CA HIS A 164 -16.05 19.65 -51.42
C HIS A 164 -15.26 20.10 -50.17
N ALA A 165 -14.94 19.10 -49.34
CA ALA A 165 -14.11 19.11 -48.14
C ALA A 165 -14.76 19.61 -46.83
N ARG A 166 -14.99 18.68 -45.89
CA ARG A 166 -15.44 18.98 -44.52
C ARG A 166 -14.27 18.97 -43.52
N PRO A 167 -13.90 20.11 -42.92
CA PRO A 167 -12.81 20.20 -41.93
C PRO A 167 -13.11 19.51 -40.60
N GLY A 168 -14.38 19.51 -40.14
CA GLY A 168 -14.76 19.03 -38.80
C GLY A 168 -14.67 17.52 -38.59
N ILE A 169 -15.10 16.72 -39.56
CA ILE A 169 -15.02 15.24 -39.50
C ILE A 169 -13.57 14.78 -39.61
N ARG A 170 -12.79 15.38 -40.52
CA ARG A 170 -11.34 15.15 -40.53
C ARG A 170 -10.71 15.61 -39.24
N PHE A 171 -11.14 16.71 -38.63
CA PHE A 171 -10.59 17.20 -37.36
C PHE A 171 -10.87 16.23 -36.20
N ALA A 172 -12.11 15.81 -35.98
CA ALA A 172 -12.45 14.88 -34.90
C ALA A 172 -11.77 13.50 -35.11
N GLN A 173 -11.82 12.97 -36.34
CA GLN A 173 -11.18 11.71 -36.67
C GLN A 173 -9.65 11.82 -36.60
N HIS A 174 -9.07 12.96 -37.02
CA HIS A 174 -7.63 13.23 -36.93
C HIS A 174 -7.19 13.41 -35.48
N VAL A 175 -7.97 14.09 -34.63
CA VAL A 175 -7.65 14.28 -33.20
C VAL A 175 -7.68 12.94 -32.48
N ILE A 176 -8.71 12.12 -32.69
CA ILE A 176 -8.82 10.79 -32.08
C ILE A 176 -7.72 9.86 -32.60
N THR A 177 -7.54 9.79 -33.92
CA THR A 177 -6.54 8.90 -34.53
C THR A 177 -5.11 9.34 -34.19
N SER A 178 -4.83 10.65 -34.12
CA SER A 178 -3.52 11.17 -33.72
C SER A 178 -3.23 10.94 -32.24
N ALA A 179 -4.24 11.00 -31.36
CA ALA A 179 -4.08 10.68 -29.95
C ALA A 179 -3.76 9.18 -29.76
N ILE A 180 -4.44 8.30 -30.52
CA ILE A 180 -4.20 6.86 -30.51
C ILE A 180 -2.80 6.53 -31.06
N ASN A 181 -2.43 7.10 -32.20
CA ASN A 181 -1.13 6.83 -32.83
C ASN A 181 0.03 7.39 -32.00
N ARG A 182 -0.10 8.57 -31.40
CA ARG A 182 0.92 9.13 -30.50
C ARG A 182 1.10 8.27 -29.25
N ALA A 183 0.00 7.76 -28.69
CA ALA A 183 0.05 6.82 -27.58
C ALA A 183 0.74 5.49 -27.98
N HIS A 184 0.58 5.05 -29.23
CA HIS A 184 1.20 3.85 -29.78
C HIS A 184 2.71 4.03 -30.08
N ASP A 185 3.10 5.17 -30.65
CA ASP A 185 4.51 5.47 -30.95
C ASP A 185 5.32 5.68 -29.67
N GLU A 186 4.73 6.32 -28.65
CA GLU A 186 5.36 6.43 -27.32
C GLU A 186 5.54 5.07 -26.65
N LEU A 187 4.57 4.15 -26.81
CA LEU A 187 4.70 2.76 -26.33
C LEU A 187 5.82 2.02 -27.06
N THR A 188 5.98 2.23 -28.36
CA THR A 188 6.97 1.54 -29.20
C THR A 188 8.39 2.10 -28.99
N ALA A 189 8.53 3.42 -28.84
CA ALA A 189 9.81 4.07 -28.56
C ALA A 189 10.33 3.77 -27.14
N ASP A 190 9.44 3.68 -26.14
CA ASP A 190 9.82 3.24 -24.80
C ASP A 190 10.21 1.75 -24.77
N GLN A 191 9.63 0.90 -25.64
CA GLN A 191 10.08 -0.48 -25.80
C GLN A 191 11.49 -0.56 -26.41
N GLY A 192 11.79 0.21 -27.47
CA GLY A 192 13.14 0.23 -28.06
C GLY A 192 14.25 0.62 -27.07
N ARG A 193 14.00 1.65 -26.25
CA ARG A 193 14.98 2.08 -25.22
C ARG A 193 15.14 1.11 -24.05
N LEU A 194 14.16 0.25 -23.80
CA LEU A 194 14.27 -0.82 -22.78
C LEU A 194 15.20 -1.96 -23.22
N PHE A 195 15.46 -2.11 -24.53
CA PHE A 195 16.34 -3.16 -25.07
C PHE A 195 17.75 -2.67 -25.46
N GLU A 196 18.01 -1.36 -25.48
CA GLU A 196 19.32 -0.79 -25.84
C GLU A 196 20.21 -0.47 -24.61
N GLY A 197 19.77 -0.79 -23.39
CA GLY A 197 20.44 -0.39 -22.13
C GLY A 197 21.24 -1.46 -21.38
N GLU A 198 21.34 -2.69 -21.90
CA GLU A 198 22.15 -3.76 -21.31
C GLU A 198 23.04 -4.43 -22.37
N THR A 199 24.07 -3.72 -22.79
CA THR A 199 25.31 -4.35 -23.26
C THR A 199 26.40 -4.14 -22.21
N PRO A 200 27.16 -5.19 -21.86
CA PRO A 200 28.00 -5.25 -20.66
C PRO A 200 29.17 -4.28 -20.63
#